data_AF-A0A5D0WQI5-F1
#
_entry.id   AF-A0A5D0WQI5-F1
#
_cell.length_a   1.000
_cell.length_b   1.000
_cell.length_c   1.000
_cell.angle_alpha   90.00
_cell.angle_beta   90.00
_cell.angle_gamma   90.00
#
_symmetry.space_group_name_H-M   'P 1'
#
loop_
_entity.id
_entity.type
_entity.pdbx_description
1 polymer ?
#
loop_
_entity_poly.entity_id
_entity_poly.type
_entity_poly.pdbx_seq_one_letter_code
_entity_poly.pdbx_strand_id
1 'polypeptide(L)'
;MSISKKNGEGYYDPTAYDALTSVMKSEKAKKKADYKPLVYVCSPYSGDVDQNVKNARQFCRFALERNCIPLAPHLLFPQFMDDANPVEREMAMFMNYVLLGKCDELWVFGSQVTKGMELEIAVATKRNQKIRWFGRKAKGGQQNA
;
A
#
# COMPACT_ATOMS: atom_id res chain seq x y z
N MET A 1 -2.50 26.65 5.05
CA MET A 1 -2.22 28.09 5.22
C MET A 1 -1.11 28.49 4.24
N SER A 2 -1.25 29.64 3.59
CA SER A 2 -0.22 30.22 2.71
C SER A 2 0.52 31.31 3.48
N ILE A 3 1.86 31.39 3.38
CA ILE A 3 2.66 32.44 4.02
C ILE A 3 2.57 33.71 3.15
N SER A 4 2.27 34.86 3.77
CA SER A 4 2.25 36.17 3.12
C SER A 4 3.66 36.73 2.92
N LYS A 5 3.90 37.40 1.78
CA LYS A 5 5.14 38.20 1.56
C LYS A 5 5.13 39.55 2.27
N LYS A 6 4.03 39.89 2.94
CA LYS A 6 3.85 41.11 3.72
C LYS A 6 3.70 40.77 5.21
N ASN A 7 4.31 41.58 6.06
CA ASN A 7 4.17 41.47 7.51
C ASN A 7 2.78 41.94 8.00
N GLY A 8 2.53 41.91 9.31
CA GLY A 8 1.23 42.29 9.90
C GLY A 8 0.81 43.74 9.67
N GLU A 9 1.75 44.60 9.30
CA GLU A 9 1.53 46.02 8.97
C GLU A 9 1.37 46.25 7.46
N GLY A 10 1.52 45.19 6.64
CA GLY A 10 1.37 45.26 5.19
C GLY A 10 2.63 45.63 4.42
N TYR A 11 3.77 45.84 5.09
CA TYR A 11 5.07 46.08 4.44
C TYR A 11 5.64 44.80 3.83
N TYR A 12 6.31 44.94 2.69
CA TYR A 12 7.00 43.82 2.05
C TYR A 12 8.19 43.36 2.91
N ASP A 13 8.13 42.12 3.40
CA ASP A 13 9.14 41.52 4.27
C ASP A 13 9.61 40.20 3.67
N PRO A 14 10.58 40.24 2.73
CA PRO A 14 11.08 39.05 2.06
C PRO A 14 11.85 38.15 3.03
N THR A 15 12.52 38.71 4.04
CA THR A 15 13.33 37.96 5.00
C THR A 15 12.45 37.05 5.86
N ALA A 16 11.38 37.59 6.45
CA ALA A 16 10.46 36.78 7.24
C ALA A 16 9.73 35.74 6.38
N TYR A 17 9.34 36.12 5.15
CA TYR A 17 8.72 35.20 4.21
C TYR A 17 9.63 34.01 3.85
N ASP A 18 10.89 34.27 3.50
CA ASP A 18 11.85 33.25 3.09
C ASP A 18 12.21 32.33 4.26
N ALA A 19 12.44 32.90 5.45
CA ALA A 19 12.71 32.13 6.66
C ALA A 19 11.55 31.19 6.99
N LEU A 20 10.31 31.69 7.09
CA LEU A 20 9.14 30.87 7.39
C LEU A 20 8.86 29.82 6.29
N THR A 21 9.07 30.18 5.02
CA THR A 21 8.90 29.27 3.89
C THR A 21 9.92 28.13 3.94
N SER A 22 11.17 28.42 4.31
CA SER A 22 12.22 27.41 4.47
C SER A 22 11.89 26.43 5.59
N VAL A 23 11.42 26.93 6.74
CA VAL A 23 10.98 26.10 7.87
C VAL A 23 9.79 25.22 7.45
N MET A 24 8.74 25.79 6.86
CA MET A 24 7.58 25.00 6.39
C MET A 24 7.96 23.94 5.34
N LYS A 25 8.88 24.24 4.41
CA LYS A 25 9.37 23.26 3.44
C LYS A 25 10.11 22.13 4.15
N SER A 26 10.96 22.45 5.13
CA SER A 26 11.70 21.45 5.90
C SER A 26 10.77 20.54 6.72
N GLU A 27 9.73 21.10 7.34
CA GLU A 27 8.72 20.34 8.07
C GLU A 27 7.88 19.44 7.17
N LYS A 28 7.45 19.94 6.00
CA LYS A 28 6.75 19.12 5.00
C LYS A 28 7.64 17.99 4.47
N ALA A 29 8.92 18.27 4.22
CA ALA A 29 9.87 17.25 3.79
C ALA A 29 10.05 16.16 4.85
N LYS A 30 10.17 16.55 6.14
CA LYS A 30 10.20 15.60 7.28
C LYS A 30 8.94 14.74 7.33
N LYS A 31 7.75 15.35 7.33
CA LYS A 31 6.47 14.61 7.33
C LYS A 31 6.34 13.65 6.15
N LYS A 32 6.83 14.05 4.97
CA LYS A 32 6.82 13.19 3.78
C LYS A 32 7.82 12.03 3.90
N ALA A 33 8.96 12.24 4.56
CA ALA A 33 9.94 11.19 4.85
C ALA A 33 9.41 10.18 5.88
N ASP A 34 8.64 10.66 6.86
CA ASP A 34 8.03 9.81 7.90
C ASP A 34 6.82 9.03 7.40
N TYR A 35 6.16 9.49 6.33
CA TYR A 35 5.01 8.81 5.75
C TYR A 35 5.43 7.47 5.11
N LYS A 36 4.74 6.41 5.53
CA LYS A 36 4.91 5.04 5.01
C LYS A 36 3.59 4.59 4.40
N PRO A 37 3.49 4.40 3.07
CA PRO A 37 2.27 3.93 2.44
C PRO A 37 1.84 2.56 3.00
N LEU A 38 0.55 2.39 3.26
CA LEU A 38 -0.04 1.10 3.59
C LEU A 38 -0.26 0.31 2.30
N VAL A 39 0.37 -0.85 2.20
CA VAL A 39 0.41 -1.66 0.99
C VAL A 39 -0.26 -3.00 1.25
N TYR A 40 -1.29 -3.32 0.47
CA TYR A 40 -1.90 -4.63 0.46
C TYR A 40 -1.04 -5.60 -0.38
N VAL A 41 -0.58 -6.68 0.23
CA VAL A 41 0.21 -7.72 -0.44
C VAL A 41 -0.74 -8.80 -0.95
N CYS A 42 -0.91 -8.84 -2.27
CA CYS A 42 -1.73 -9.81 -2.98
C CYS A 42 -0.81 -10.89 -3.58
N SER A 43 -0.93 -12.12 -3.07
CA SER A 43 -0.16 -13.28 -3.54
C SER A 43 -1.00 -14.54 -3.44
N PRO A 44 -0.65 -15.61 -4.17
CA PRO A 44 -1.29 -16.90 -4.01
C PRO A 44 -1.23 -17.37 -2.54
N TYR A 45 -2.34 -17.93 -2.05
CA TYR A 45 -2.41 -18.57 -0.73
C TYR A 45 -2.73 -20.06 -0.86
N SER A 46 -3.77 -20.41 -1.63
CA SER A 46 -4.18 -21.79 -1.87
C SER A 46 -3.19 -22.58 -2.75
N GLY A 47 -3.28 -23.91 -2.71
CA GLY A 47 -2.33 -24.82 -3.37
C GLY A 47 -1.25 -25.27 -2.39
N ASP A 48 0.01 -24.97 -2.69
CA ASP A 48 1.14 -25.19 -1.78
C ASP A 48 1.15 -24.10 -0.69
N VAL A 49 0.31 -24.27 0.34
CA VAL A 49 0.12 -23.30 1.41
C VAL A 49 1.42 -22.99 2.15
N ASP A 50 2.24 -24.00 2.44
CA ASP A 50 3.51 -23.83 3.16
C ASP A 50 4.48 -22.94 2.38
N GLN A 51 4.63 -23.20 1.08
CA GLN A 51 5.48 -22.37 0.23
C GLN A 51 4.90 -20.97 0.03
N ASN A 52 3.59 -20.87 -0.16
CA ASN A 52 2.90 -19.60 -0.34
C ASN A 52 3.00 -18.70 0.90
N VAL A 53 2.86 -19.25 2.09
CA VAL A 53 3.05 -18.53 3.36
C VAL A 53 4.49 -18.02 3.48
N LYS A 54 5.50 -18.82 3.13
CA LYS A 54 6.90 -18.37 3.11
C LYS A 54 7.10 -17.23 2.13
N ASN A 55 6.56 -17.34 0.92
CA ASN A 55 6.64 -16.31 -0.12
C ASN A 55 5.96 -15.02 0.34
N ALA A 56 4.73 -15.08 0.87
CA ALA A 56 4.00 -13.92 1.38
C ALA A 56 4.78 -13.18 2.48
N ARG A 57 5.43 -13.89 3.40
CA ARG A 57 6.31 -13.29 4.41
C ARG A 57 7.50 -12.56 3.77
N GLN A 58 8.12 -13.14 2.75
CA GLN A 58 9.19 -12.48 1.99
C GLN A 58 8.70 -11.23 1.25
N PHE A 59 7.49 -11.26 0.67
CA PHE A 59 6.90 -10.10 0.00
C PHE A 59 6.58 -8.98 0.99
N CYS A 60 6.07 -9.31 2.19
CA CYS A 60 5.92 -8.33 3.27
C CYS A 60 7.27 -7.72 3.66
N ARG A 61 8.33 -8.54 3.77
CA ARG A 61 9.68 -8.04 4.06
C ARG A 61 10.20 -7.09 2.96
N PHE A 62 9.98 -7.44 1.70
CA PHE A 62 10.33 -6.59 0.55
C PHE A 62 9.61 -5.23 0.59
N ALA A 63 8.34 -5.19 1.01
CA ALA A 63 7.61 -3.94 1.20
C ALA A 63 8.16 -3.10 2.37
N LEU A 64 8.54 -3.73 3.49
CA LEU A 64 9.20 -3.03 4.60
C LEU A 64 10.50 -2.34 4.16
N GLU A 65 11.32 -3.04 3.37
CA GLU A 65 12.58 -2.52 2.84
C GLU A 65 12.38 -1.33 1.88
N ARG A 66 11.18 -1.18 1.31
CA ARG A 66 10.77 -0.04 0.48
C ARG A 66 10.05 1.07 1.26
N ASN A 67 10.20 1.08 2.60
CA ASN A 67 9.58 2.06 3.49
C ASN A 67 8.04 2.05 3.46
N CYS A 68 7.43 0.90 3.21
CA CYS A 68 5.98 0.71 3.24
C CYS A 68 5.55 -0.09 4.49
N ILE A 69 4.27 0.04 4.86
CA ILE A 69 3.62 -0.80 5.87
C ILE A 69 2.92 -1.95 5.12
N PRO A 70 3.39 -3.21 5.18
CA PRO A 70 2.73 -4.32 4.49
C PRO A 70 1.52 -4.83 5.25
N LEU A 71 0.48 -5.21 4.50
CA LEU A 71 -0.69 -5.92 5.00
C LEU A 71 -0.95 -7.16 4.13
N ALA A 72 -0.84 -8.34 4.72
CA ALA A 72 -1.16 -9.63 4.10
C ALA A 72 -2.15 -10.39 5.00
N PRO A 73 -3.47 -10.10 4.92
CA PRO A 73 -4.43 -10.68 5.85
C PRO A 73 -4.52 -12.20 5.78
N HIS A 74 -4.20 -12.80 4.63
CA HIS A 74 -4.14 -14.26 4.44
C HIS A 74 -3.01 -14.93 5.24
N LEU A 75 -2.08 -14.18 5.87
CA LEU A 75 -1.16 -14.71 6.87
C LEU A 75 -1.75 -14.69 8.29
N LEU A 76 -2.76 -13.86 8.53
CA LEU A 76 -3.32 -13.58 9.85
C LEU A 76 -4.62 -14.36 10.08
N PHE A 77 -5.58 -14.28 9.16
CA PHE A 77 -6.90 -14.90 9.32
C PHE A 77 -6.86 -16.42 9.55
N PRO A 78 -6.02 -17.21 8.87
CA PRO A 78 -5.93 -18.65 9.11
C PRO A 78 -5.50 -19.05 10.53
N GLN A 79 -5.02 -18.10 11.35
CA GLN A 79 -4.65 -18.36 12.74
C GLN A 79 -5.87 -18.45 13.67
N PHE A 80 -7.03 -17.95 13.24
CA PHE A 80 -8.25 -17.95 14.04
C PHE A 80 -9.54 -18.18 13.22
N MET A 81 -9.41 -18.46 11.92
CA MET A 81 -10.49 -18.78 11.00
C MET A 81 -10.15 -20.03 10.20
N ASP A 82 -11.15 -20.83 9.87
CA ASP A 82 -11.03 -22.01 9.03
C ASP A 82 -11.36 -21.69 7.55
N ASP A 83 -10.35 -21.73 6.68
CA ASP A 83 -10.51 -21.51 5.24
C ASP A 83 -11.29 -22.64 4.54
N ALA A 84 -11.42 -23.81 5.17
CA ALA A 84 -12.25 -24.91 4.70
C ALA A 84 -13.74 -24.72 5.02
N ASN A 85 -14.07 -23.87 6.00
CA ASN A 85 -15.44 -23.49 6.32
C ASN A 85 -15.92 -22.39 5.34
N PRO A 86 -16.94 -22.66 4.49
CA PRO A 86 -17.39 -21.68 3.49
C PRO A 86 -17.87 -20.35 4.08
N VAL A 87 -18.49 -20.38 5.27
CA VAL A 87 -19.03 -19.19 5.93
C VAL A 87 -17.89 -18.29 6.44
N GLU A 88 -16.90 -18.90 7.09
CA GLU A 88 -15.72 -18.17 7.55
C GLU A 88 -14.88 -17.68 6.38
N ARG A 89 -14.76 -18.46 5.32
CA ARG A 89 -14.09 -18.05 4.08
C ARG A 89 -14.75 -16.81 3.46
N GLU A 90 -16.08 -16.76 3.38
CA GLU A 90 -16.79 -15.59 2.88
C GLU A 90 -16.54 -14.36 3.76
N MET A 91 -16.58 -14.54 5.08
CA MET A 91 -16.28 -13.49 6.05
C MET A 91 -14.84 -12.98 5.91
N ALA A 92 -13.86 -13.86 5.74
CA ALA A 92 -12.46 -13.52 5.49
C ALA A 92 -12.29 -12.70 4.20
N MET A 93 -12.96 -13.10 3.10
CA MET A 93 -12.94 -12.36 1.85
C MET A 93 -13.54 -10.95 1.99
N PHE A 94 -14.65 -10.81 2.71
CA PHE A 94 -15.24 -9.51 3.00
C PHE A 94 -14.27 -8.61 3.78
N MET A 95 -13.67 -9.13 4.84
CA MET A 95 -12.68 -8.39 5.63
C MET A 95 -11.46 -7.99 4.80
N ASN A 96 -10.98 -8.87 3.91
CA ASN A 96 -9.91 -8.55 2.96
C ASN A 96 -10.25 -7.33 2.10
N TYR A 97 -11.47 -7.25 1.56
CA TYR A 97 -11.86 -6.10 0.73
C TYR A 97 -12.00 -4.81 1.52
N VAL A 98 -12.43 -4.88 2.79
CA VAL A 98 -12.46 -3.71 3.69
C VAL A 98 -11.04 -3.22 3.93
N LEU A 99 -10.12 -4.12 4.29
CA LEU A 99 -8.72 -3.81 4.55
C LEU A 99 -8.00 -3.28 3.30
N LEU A 100 -8.22 -3.91 2.14
CA LEU A 100 -7.73 -3.43 0.85
C LEU A 100 -8.18 -1.99 0.59
N GLY A 101 -9.42 -1.64 0.93
CA GLY A 101 -9.94 -0.27 0.77
C GLY A 101 -9.31 0.77 1.68
N LYS A 102 -8.57 0.35 2.71
CA LYS A 102 -7.81 1.23 3.59
C LYS A 102 -6.35 1.37 3.16
N CYS A 103 -5.88 0.53 2.23
CA CYS A 103 -4.51 0.58 1.72
C CYS A 103 -4.36 1.65 0.64
N ASP A 104 -3.17 2.26 0.58
CA ASP A 104 -2.80 3.24 -0.44
C ASP A 104 -2.51 2.57 -1.80
N GLU A 105 -1.93 1.36 -1.75
CA GLU A 105 -1.55 0.61 -2.95
C GLU A 105 -1.85 -0.90 -2.81
N LEU A 106 -2.11 -1.56 -3.93
CA LEU A 106 -2.16 -3.02 -4.08
C LEU A 106 -0.88 -3.50 -4.77
N TRP A 107 -0.13 -4.40 -4.14
CA TRP A 107 1.05 -5.02 -4.75
C TRP A 107 0.78 -6.48 -5.03
N VAL A 108 0.83 -6.85 -6.31
CA VAL A 108 0.52 -8.19 -6.81
C VAL A 108 1.83 -8.96 -7.05
N PHE A 109 1.95 -10.12 -6.42
CA PHE A 109 3.12 -11.00 -6.50
C PHE A 109 2.75 -12.39 -7.01
N GLY A 110 3.72 -13.06 -7.63
CA GLY A 110 3.60 -14.44 -8.10
C GLY A 110 3.75 -14.58 -9.60
N SER A 111 3.84 -15.83 -10.07
CA SER A 111 3.91 -16.17 -11.51
C SER A 111 2.53 -16.25 -12.17
N GLN A 112 1.47 -16.45 -11.39
CA GLN A 112 0.10 -16.63 -11.86
C GLN A 112 -0.87 -15.85 -10.99
N VAL A 113 -1.93 -15.32 -11.61
CA VAL A 113 -3.03 -14.69 -10.89
C VAL A 113 -4.06 -15.77 -10.57
N THR A 114 -4.35 -15.96 -9.29
CA THR A 114 -5.39 -16.90 -8.85
C THR A 114 -6.76 -16.19 -8.80
N LYS A 115 -7.85 -16.96 -8.79
CA LYS A 115 -9.22 -16.41 -8.70
C LYS A 115 -9.41 -15.45 -7.50
N GLY A 116 -8.79 -15.74 -6.36
CA GLY A 116 -8.82 -14.86 -5.19
C GLY A 116 -8.14 -13.51 -5.46
N MET A 117 -6.98 -13.55 -6.12
CA MET A 117 -6.24 -12.36 -6.52
C MET A 117 -7.00 -11.53 -7.56
N GLU A 118 -7.65 -12.17 -8.54
CA GLU A 118 -8.45 -11.48 -9.56
C GLU A 118 -9.53 -10.60 -8.92
N LEU A 119 -10.19 -11.10 -7.86
CA LEU A 119 -11.21 -10.34 -7.14
C LEU A 119 -10.61 -9.14 -6.40
N GLU A 120 -9.47 -9.31 -5.73
CA GLU A 120 -8.75 -8.22 -5.07
C GLU A 120 -8.31 -7.14 -6.08
N ILE A 121 -7.76 -7.56 -7.23
CA ILE A 121 -7.36 -6.68 -8.33
C ILE A 121 -8.56 -5.93 -8.91
N ALA A 122 -9.70 -6.61 -9.10
CA ALA A 122 -10.92 -5.98 -9.58
C ALA A 122 -11.44 -4.92 -8.60
N VAL A 123 -11.41 -5.21 -7.30
CA VAL A 123 -11.80 -4.26 -6.25
C VAL A 123 -10.88 -3.03 -6.24
N ALA A 124 -9.56 -3.24 -6.29
CA ALA A 124 -8.59 -2.15 -6.34
C ALA A 124 -8.74 -1.30 -7.61
N THR A 125 -8.97 -1.94 -8.75
CA THR A 125 -9.22 -1.26 -10.04
C THR A 125 -10.48 -0.40 -9.98
N LYS A 126 -11.59 -0.95 -9.45
CA LYS A 126 -12.86 -0.22 -9.29
C LYS A 126 -12.72 1.00 -8.36
N ARG A 127 -11.80 0.94 -7.39
CA ARG A 127 -11.51 2.02 -6.45
C ARG A 127 -10.44 3.00 -6.96
N ASN A 128 -9.94 2.81 -8.18
CA ASN A 128 -8.85 3.58 -8.75
C ASN A 128 -7.59 3.61 -7.85
N GLN A 129 -7.36 2.52 -7.10
CA GLN A 129 -6.19 2.36 -6.26
C GLN A 129 -4.97 2.07 -7.14
N LYS A 130 -3.79 2.46 -6.65
CA LYS A 130 -2.54 2.20 -7.37
C LYS A 130 -2.18 0.72 -7.27
N ILE A 131 -2.05 0.06 -8.42
CA ILE A 131 -1.69 -1.36 -8.51
C ILE A 131 -0.26 -1.48 -9.04
N ARG A 132 0.59 -2.24 -8.35
CA ARG A 132 1.95 -2.57 -8.79
C ARG A 132 2.12 -4.08 -8.92
N TRP A 133 2.83 -4.50 -9.96
CA TRP A 133 3.04 -5.91 -10.28
C TRP A 133 4.51 -6.29 -10.08
N PHE A 134 4.74 -7.37 -9.36
CA PHE A 134 6.07 -7.89 -9.03
C PHE A 134 6.12 -9.38 -9.42
N GLY A 135 6.55 -9.64 -10.66
CA GLY A 135 6.59 -10.98 -11.28
C GLY A 135 7.10 -10.91 -12.73
N ARG A 136 7.47 -12.04 -13.33
CA ARG A 136 8.12 -12.09 -14.66
C ARG A 136 7.20 -11.49 -15.74
N LYS A 137 7.62 -10.33 -16.26
CA LYS A 137 7.18 -9.62 -17.48
C LYS A 137 5.66 -9.63 -17.71
N ALA A 138 4.99 -8.60 -17.20
CA ALA A 138 3.89 -8.01 -17.94
C ALA A 138 4.38 -7.72 -19.36
N LYS A 139 3.80 -8.39 -20.37
CA LYS A 139 3.91 -7.89 -21.74
C LYS A 139 3.23 -6.54 -21.76
N GLY A 140 4.02 -5.47 -21.76
CA GLY A 140 3.57 -4.08 -21.90
C GLY A 140 3.09 -3.46 -20.59
N GLY A 141 3.97 -2.71 -19.93
CA GLY A 141 3.61 -1.90 -18.77
C GLY A 141 4.85 -1.48 -18.00
N GLN A 142 5.17 -0.18 -18.05
CA GLN A 142 6.38 0.44 -17.51
C GLN A 142 6.77 -0.10 -16.12
N GLN A 143 7.99 -0.62 -16.05
CA GLN A 143 8.72 -0.79 -14.81
C GLN A 143 9.14 0.61 -14.33
N ASN A 144 8.52 1.11 -13.28
CA ASN A 144 9.12 2.17 -12.48
C ASN A 144 9.71 1.52 -11.24
N ALA A 145 11.02 1.30 -11.30
CA ALA A 145 11.86 0.93 -10.16
C ALA A 145 11.80 2.01 -9.08
#